data_AF-A0A6V7JP92-F1
#
_entry.id   AF-A0A6V7JP92-F1
#
_cell.length_a   1.000
_cell.length_b   1.000
_cell.length_c   1.000
_cell.angle_alpha   90.00
_cell.angle_beta   90.00
_cell.angle_gamma   90.00
#
_symmetry.space_group_name_H-M   'P 1'
#
loop_
_entity.id
_entity.type
_entity.pdbx_description
1 polymer ?
#
loop_
_entity_poly.entity_id
_entity_poly.type
_entity_poly.pdbx_seq_one_letter_code
_entity_poly.pdbx_strand_id
1 'polypeptide(L)'
;MRPKKFQLPCSPEISTGPDEKVVIVSVIGKSQFRAKGSKTEMIGSHLLVNLLDHPSVNAESLCEIEGFYDHKGKTVYLHLRGLFDSYTLVSEYENFIDKQECKDYLTNWAYMREKYAKALLVIFSISHIVILSHPRPYFDYSYVHLFKALDTVRQKAQSQISNILSSISGLPKGWVSSGRPCSPRVLFYFENCPPAFKEPNSPVNIKKLEHSLEDQIYHVLRKHRVVTNISANSLFAVPANQEFVYVNTGSSESSDMMGYMAKKLIESCMTGSINNRSTKGFDSSSLGRPDQQRSFDIFLQQHINLAAAKGFDDNVGRHHSPSHFEIPLVSTFFEVVNSIYKFIINGSDKELSSLHSLLDTDVKFSKSRCSKVLPRALQTYQEGLPQHYGRAYHETKLAHAMVVFEMHARGPLFEEFAEKLQSECDKHWKAGRQMCEVLSLTGNPCTNPLHKGGSEGAGGGESAEGRDEDHELPMMEHCSGVRYICACNCGRCQGPREDPFNVRHANHDWFQMMAKQCGCAQLESIEFPVFQPSTHNF
;
A
#
# COMPACT_ATOMS: atom_id res chain seq x y z
N MET A 1 -42.58 2.08 9.66
CA MET A 1 -41.39 2.66 10.32
C MET A 1 -40.18 2.38 9.45
N ARG A 2 -39.36 3.40 9.16
CA ARG A 2 -38.07 3.16 8.47
C ARG A 2 -37.17 2.37 9.44
N PRO A 3 -36.60 1.24 9.02
CA PRO A 3 -35.77 0.43 9.91
C PRO A 3 -34.46 1.17 10.26
N LYS A 4 -34.00 1.03 11.51
CA LYS A 4 -32.89 1.82 12.08
C LYS A 4 -31.55 1.33 11.51
N LYS A 5 -30.83 2.22 10.82
CA LYS A 5 -29.44 2.02 10.38
C LYS A 5 -28.49 2.28 11.55
N PHE A 6 -27.41 1.50 11.63
CA PHE A 6 -26.34 1.69 12.61
C PHE A 6 -24.96 1.58 11.94
N GLN A 7 -23.91 1.94 12.67
CA GLN A 7 -22.51 1.79 12.26
C GLN A 7 -21.76 1.03 13.35
N LEU A 8 -20.72 0.27 12.97
CA LEU A 8 -19.83 -0.38 13.93
C LEU A 8 -18.64 0.55 14.27
N PRO A 9 -18.25 0.67 15.56
CA PRO A 9 -18.85 0.04 16.73
C PRO A 9 -20.20 0.67 17.11
N CYS A 10 -21.14 -0.14 17.58
CA CYS A 10 -22.50 0.29 17.93
C CYS A 10 -22.57 0.90 19.32
N SER A 11 -23.34 1.98 19.47
CA SER A 11 -23.78 2.49 20.75
C SER A 11 -24.89 1.60 21.37
N PRO A 12 -24.96 1.48 22.71
CA PRO A 12 -25.85 0.55 23.40
C PRO A 12 -27.35 0.84 23.22
N GLU A 13 -27.73 1.97 22.63
CA GLU A 13 -29.14 2.40 22.48
C GLU A 13 -29.92 1.65 21.38
N ILE A 14 -29.23 0.91 20.51
CA ILE A 14 -29.84 0.15 19.40
C ILE A 14 -30.54 -1.13 19.91
N SER A 15 -30.23 -1.60 21.12
CA SER A 15 -30.78 -2.81 21.73
C SER A 15 -32.20 -2.64 22.31
N THR A 16 -32.87 -1.50 22.08
CA THR A 16 -34.19 -1.16 22.64
C THR A 16 -35.37 -1.97 22.08
N GLY A 17 -35.12 -3.07 21.36
CA GLY A 17 -36.12 -3.99 20.82
C GLY A 17 -36.20 -5.33 21.58
N PRO A 18 -37.16 -6.21 21.24
CA PRO A 18 -37.21 -7.57 21.79
C PRO A 18 -35.94 -8.34 21.43
N ASP A 19 -35.38 -9.06 22.40
CA ASP A 19 -34.14 -9.83 22.22
C ASP A 19 -34.44 -11.14 21.50
N GLU A 20 -34.27 -11.12 20.18
CA GLU A 20 -34.58 -12.22 19.29
C GLU A 20 -33.32 -12.88 18.74
N LYS A 21 -33.44 -14.14 18.30
CA LYS A 21 -32.37 -14.82 17.58
C LYS A 21 -32.26 -14.27 16.16
N VAL A 22 -31.05 -13.94 15.72
CA VAL A 22 -30.83 -13.28 14.43
C VAL A 22 -29.78 -13.97 13.55
N VAL A 23 -30.07 -14.00 12.25
CA VAL A 23 -29.12 -14.40 11.21
C VAL A 23 -28.37 -13.17 10.73
N ILE A 24 -27.07 -13.33 10.45
CA ILE A 24 -26.18 -12.20 10.10
C ILE A 24 -25.72 -12.39 8.66
N VAL A 25 -26.09 -11.43 7.80
CA VAL A 25 -25.79 -11.41 6.37
C VAL A 25 -24.93 -10.21 6.06
N SER A 26 -23.70 -10.43 5.61
CA SER A 26 -22.77 -9.35 5.32
C SER A 26 -22.53 -9.20 3.82
N VAL A 27 -22.37 -7.98 3.35
CA VAL A 27 -22.06 -7.65 1.97
C VAL A 27 -20.68 -7.03 1.88
N ILE A 28 -19.81 -7.68 1.11
CA ILE A 28 -18.45 -7.26 0.80
C ILE A 28 -18.26 -7.25 -0.72
N GLY A 29 -17.15 -6.71 -1.22
CA GLY A 29 -16.84 -6.80 -2.64
C GLY A 29 -16.32 -5.50 -3.23
N LYS A 30 -16.51 -5.36 -4.54
CA LYS A 30 -16.15 -4.19 -5.33
C LYS A 30 -17.41 -3.49 -5.82
N SER A 31 -17.36 -2.18 -5.93
CA SER A 31 -18.44 -1.39 -6.53
C SER A 31 -17.92 -0.44 -7.61
N GLN A 32 -18.77 -0.16 -8.58
CA GLN A 32 -18.51 0.83 -9.61
C GLN A 32 -18.57 2.24 -9.02
N PHE A 33 -17.88 3.20 -9.65
CA PHE A 33 -17.87 4.60 -9.20
C PHE A 33 -19.28 5.19 -9.07
N ARG A 34 -20.16 4.89 -10.03
CA ARG A 34 -21.55 5.40 -10.05
C ARG A 34 -22.41 4.88 -8.91
N ALA A 35 -22.10 3.70 -8.37
CA ALA A 35 -22.80 3.10 -7.24
C ALA A 35 -22.49 3.81 -5.91
N LYS A 36 -21.57 4.80 -5.88
CA LYS A 36 -21.17 5.56 -4.68
C LYS A 36 -20.83 4.66 -3.48
N GLY A 37 -20.19 3.52 -3.72
CA GLY A 37 -19.84 2.55 -2.67
C GLY A 37 -20.98 1.66 -2.17
N SER A 38 -22.19 1.80 -2.70
CA SER A 38 -23.32 0.91 -2.37
C SER A 38 -23.16 -0.43 -3.08
N LYS A 39 -23.19 -1.52 -2.31
CA LYS A 39 -23.22 -2.90 -2.79
C LYS A 39 -24.52 -3.61 -2.43
N THR A 40 -25.49 -2.89 -1.86
CA THR A 40 -26.68 -3.48 -1.21
C THR A 40 -27.94 -3.31 -2.04
N GLU A 41 -27.84 -2.85 -3.30
CA GLU A 41 -28.98 -2.69 -4.22
C GLU A 41 -29.82 -3.96 -4.29
N MET A 42 -29.17 -5.14 -4.32
CA MET A 42 -29.86 -6.42 -4.43
C MET A 42 -30.62 -6.85 -3.17
N ILE A 43 -30.41 -6.20 -2.01
CA ILE A 43 -31.08 -6.52 -0.74
C ILE A 43 -32.28 -5.58 -0.49
N GLY A 44 -32.46 -4.57 -1.36
CA GLY A 44 -33.59 -3.66 -1.35
C GLY A 44 -33.27 -2.23 -0.92
N SER A 45 -34.31 -1.39 -0.92
CA SER A 45 -34.20 0.08 -0.79
C SER A 45 -33.78 0.60 0.59
N HIS A 46 -33.63 -0.25 1.60
CA HIS A 46 -33.43 0.18 2.98
C HIS A 46 -31.97 0.48 3.34
N LEU A 47 -31.02 -0.16 2.66
CA LEU A 47 -29.59 0.11 2.76
C LEU A 47 -29.06 0.97 1.59
N LEU A 48 -29.96 1.42 0.71
CA LEU A 48 -29.59 2.26 -0.43
C LEU A 48 -29.06 3.60 0.08
N VAL A 49 -27.90 3.99 -0.44
CA VAL A 49 -27.34 5.34 -0.24
C VAL A 49 -28.35 6.33 -0.79
N ASN A 50 -28.70 7.34 0.00
CA ASN A 50 -29.46 8.46 -0.54
C ASN A 50 -28.63 9.09 -1.66
N LEU A 51 -29.18 9.21 -2.86
CA LEU A 51 -28.43 9.60 -4.05
C LEU A 51 -27.84 11.01 -3.97
N LEU A 52 -28.38 11.85 -3.08
CA LEU A 52 -27.87 13.19 -2.78
C LEU A 52 -26.71 13.19 -1.78
N ASP A 53 -26.50 12.09 -1.05
CA ASP A 53 -25.41 11.96 -0.10
C ASP A 53 -24.11 11.66 -0.86
N HIS A 54 -23.03 12.22 -0.34
CA HIS A 54 -21.65 11.89 -0.69
C HIS A 54 -21.09 11.07 0.47
N PRO A 55 -21.19 9.73 0.42
CA PRO A 55 -20.77 8.91 1.54
C PRO A 55 -19.25 9.04 1.72
N SER A 56 -18.85 9.54 2.89
CA SER A 56 -17.46 9.58 3.34
C SER A 56 -17.19 8.40 4.27
N VAL A 57 -15.95 7.92 4.28
CA VAL A 57 -15.52 6.87 5.19
C VAL A 57 -14.66 7.49 6.29
N ASN A 58 -14.59 6.86 7.46
CA ASN A 58 -13.73 7.36 8.54
C ASN A 58 -12.27 7.42 8.07
N ALA A 59 -11.64 8.59 8.18
CA ALA A 59 -10.29 8.86 7.69
C ALA A 59 -9.20 8.02 8.38
N GLU A 60 -9.40 7.55 9.61
CA GLU A 60 -8.40 6.76 10.36
C GLU A 60 -8.48 5.25 10.05
N SER A 61 -9.69 4.73 9.85
CA SER A 61 -9.92 3.32 9.53
C SER A 61 -9.96 3.05 8.03
N LEU A 62 -10.18 4.07 7.19
CA LEU A 62 -10.38 3.99 5.73
C LEU A 62 -11.48 3.02 5.29
N CYS A 63 -12.25 2.51 6.25
CA CYS A 63 -13.31 1.52 6.09
C CYS A 63 -14.43 1.80 7.08
N GLU A 64 -15.66 1.50 6.67
CA GLU A 64 -16.86 1.66 7.48
C GLU A 64 -17.74 0.41 7.32
N ILE A 65 -18.23 -0.11 8.44
CA ILE A 65 -19.21 -1.21 8.43
C ILE A 65 -20.56 -0.62 8.87
N GLU A 66 -21.44 -0.44 7.89
CA GLU A 66 -22.82 -0.03 8.12
C GLU A 66 -23.66 -1.28 8.42
N GLY A 67 -24.64 -1.15 9.30
CA GLY A 67 -25.52 -2.25 9.66
C GLY A 67 -26.99 -1.85 9.66
N PHE A 68 -27.84 -2.86 9.49
CA PHE A 68 -29.27 -2.71 9.37
C PHE A 68 -29.97 -3.91 9.97
N TYR A 69 -30.90 -3.67 10.90
CA TYR A 69 -31.66 -4.74 11.54
C TYR A 69 -33.08 -4.82 10.98
N ASP A 70 -33.35 -5.89 10.23
CA ASP A 70 -34.71 -6.24 9.81
C ASP A 70 -35.41 -7.07 10.88
N HIS A 71 -36.36 -6.43 11.57
CA HIS A 71 -37.15 -7.04 12.63
C HIS A 71 -38.12 -8.09 12.07
N LYS A 72 -38.55 -7.99 10.81
CA LYS A 72 -39.50 -8.94 10.21
C LYS A 72 -38.81 -10.23 9.83
N GLY A 73 -37.67 -10.12 9.16
CA GLY A 73 -36.86 -11.26 8.73
C GLY A 73 -35.91 -11.80 9.79
N LYS A 74 -35.87 -11.22 11.00
CA LYS A 74 -34.91 -11.56 12.08
C LYS A 74 -33.47 -11.63 11.56
N THR A 75 -33.11 -10.67 10.72
CA THR A 75 -31.85 -10.68 9.99
C THR A 75 -31.14 -9.35 10.17
N VAL A 76 -29.86 -9.42 10.53
CA VAL A 76 -28.96 -8.27 10.57
C VAL A 76 -28.15 -8.27 9.28
N TYR A 77 -28.28 -7.19 8.51
CA TYR A 77 -27.49 -6.96 7.32
C TYR A 77 -26.31 -6.05 7.65
N LEU A 78 -25.11 -6.42 7.24
CA LEU A 78 -23.91 -5.61 7.35
C LEU A 78 -23.37 -5.28 5.96
N HIS A 79 -22.86 -4.06 5.78
CA HIS A 79 -22.33 -3.57 4.52
C HIS A 79 -20.97 -2.93 4.76
N LEU A 80 -19.93 -3.53 4.17
CA LEU A 80 -18.58 -3.00 4.26
C LEU A 80 -18.31 -2.00 3.13
N ARG A 81 -18.03 -0.75 3.46
CA ARG A 81 -17.47 0.25 2.55
C ARG A 81 -15.99 0.44 2.80
N GLY A 82 -15.21 0.63 1.74
CA GLY A 82 -13.78 0.93 1.87
C GLY A 82 -13.03 0.89 0.56
N LEU A 83 -11.77 0.46 0.63
CA LEU A 83 -10.79 0.53 -0.46
C LEU A 83 -11.24 -0.01 -1.82
N PHE A 84 -12.02 -1.09 -1.84
CA PHE A 84 -12.46 -1.73 -3.08
C PHE A 84 -13.67 -1.08 -3.75
N ASP A 85 -14.18 0.00 -3.15
CA ASP A 85 -15.22 0.83 -3.74
C ASP A 85 -14.58 1.99 -4.50
N SER A 86 -14.84 2.05 -5.82
CA SER A 86 -14.18 3.02 -6.70
C SER A 86 -14.43 4.48 -6.26
N TYR A 87 -15.61 4.77 -5.73
CA TYR A 87 -15.96 6.10 -5.23
C TYR A 87 -15.16 6.48 -3.98
N THR A 88 -15.09 5.59 -2.99
CA THR A 88 -14.34 5.80 -1.74
C THR A 88 -12.84 5.93 -2.01
N LEU A 89 -12.31 5.10 -2.91
CA LEU A 89 -10.90 5.19 -3.30
C LEU A 89 -10.58 6.57 -3.87
N VAL A 90 -11.42 7.11 -4.76
CA VAL A 90 -11.21 8.43 -5.37
C VAL A 90 -11.39 9.55 -4.33
N SER A 91 -12.41 9.46 -3.46
CA SER A 91 -12.67 10.51 -2.46
C SER A 91 -11.57 10.63 -1.43
N GLU A 92 -10.96 9.51 -1.02
CA GLU A 92 -9.88 9.51 -0.03
C GLU A 92 -8.49 9.63 -0.67
N TYR A 93 -8.37 9.60 -2.01
CA TYR A 93 -7.08 9.63 -2.69
C TYR A 93 -6.31 10.93 -2.45
N GLU A 94 -6.98 12.08 -2.48
CA GLU A 94 -6.33 13.39 -2.25
C GLU A 94 -5.91 13.53 -0.78
N ASN A 95 -6.81 13.20 0.16
CA ASN A 95 -6.49 13.14 1.59
C ASN A 95 -5.29 12.23 1.88
N PHE A 96 -5.10 11.20 1.05
CA PHE A 96 -4.05 10.21 1.19
C PHE A 96 -2.70 10.69 0.63
N ILE A 97 -2.70 11.42 -0.48
CA ILE A 97 -1.48 12.08 -0.99
C ILE A 97 -1.02 13.17 -0.03
N ASP A 98 -1.95 13.95 0.53
CA ASP A 98 -1.61 15.13 1.33
C ASP A 98 -1.15 14.79 2.77
N LYS A 99 -1.61 13.68 3.36
CA LYS A 99 -1.36 13.34 4.77
C LYS A 99 -0.11 12.49 5.04
N GLN A 100 0.50 11.90 4.03
CA GLN A 100 1.67 11.04 4.24
C GLN A 100 2.93 11.64 3.61
N GLU A 101 3.91 11.99 4.45
CA GLU A 101 5.29 12.30 4.07
C GLU A 101 6.02 11.12 3.38
N CYS A 102 5.34 9.98 3.16
CA CYS A 102 5.90 8.83 2.46
C CYS A 102 5.95 9.08 0.95
N LYS A 103 7.16 9.02 0.40
CA LYS A 103 7.46 9.28 -1.02
C LYS A 103 6.85 8.28 -2.01
N ASP A 104 6.27 7.15 -1.58
CA ASP A 104 5.90 6.05 -2.48
C ASP A 104 4.45 5.52 -2.33
N TYR A 105 3.77 5.37 -3.47
CA TYR A 105 2.39 4.89 -3.62
C TYR A 105 2.18 3.44 -3.16
N LEU A 106 3.15 2.54 -3.37
CA LEU A 106 2.95 1.10 -3.11
C LEU A 106 2.95 0.76 -1.61
N THR A 107 3.81 1.43 -0.85
CA THR A 107 3.85 1.34 0.62
C THR A 107 2.51 1.77 1.22
N ASN A 108 2.03 2.89 0.72
CA ASN A 108 0.78 3.53 1.02
C ASN A 108 -0.43 2.63 0.63
N TRP A 109 -0.40 1.99 -0.55
CA TRP A 109 -1.40 1.02 -0.98
C TRP A 109 -1.45 -0.23 -0.09
N ALA A 110 -0.30 -0.72 0.36
CA ALA A 110 -0.22 -1.85 1.28
C ALA A 110 -0.90 -1.54 2.63
N TYR A 111 -0.69 -0.32 3.16
CA TYR A 111 -1.37 0.15 4.37
C TYR A 111 -2.90 0.18 4.22
N MET A 112 -3.42 0.73 3.11
CA MET A 112 -4.85 0.75 2.87
C MET A 112 -5.44 -0.66 2.74
N ARG A 113 -4.72 -1.57 2.06
CA ARG A 113 -5.12 -2.98 1.93
C ARG A 113 -5.16 -3.68 3.28
N GLU A 114 -4.22 -3.39 4.18
CA GLU A 114 -4.21 -3.92 5.54
C GLU A 114 -5.47 -3.48 6.31
N LYS A 115 -5.80 -2.19 6.28
CA LYS A 115 -6.99 -1.64 6.95
C LYS A 115 -8.28 -2.28 6.47
N TYR A 116 -8.44 -2.41 5.15
CA TYR A 116 -9.58 -3.10 4.56
C TYR A 116 -9.62 -4.59 4.90
N ALA A 117 -8.46 -5.26 4.91
CA ALA A 117 -8.37 -6.66 5.29
C ALA A 117 -8.73 -6.89 6.77
N LYS A 118 -8.38 -5.97 7.68
CA LYS A 118 -8.84 -6.01 9.08
C LYS A 118 -10.36 -5.91 9.19
N ALA A 119 -10.99 -5.02 8.43
CA ALA A 119 -12.46 -4.92 8.38
C ALA A 119 -13.10 -6.21 7.84
N LEU A 120 -12.50 -6.85 6.83
CA LEU A 120 -12.94 -8.17 6.35
C LEU A 120 -12.80 -9.25 7.43
N LEU A 121 -11.72 -9.27 8.22
CA LEU A 121 -11.58 -10.23 9.32
C LEU A 121 -12.72 -10.10 10.33
N VAL A 122 -13.14 -8.87 10.66
CA VAL A 122 -14.31 -8.64 11.51
C VAL A 122 -15.54 -9.29 10.88
N ILE A 123 -15.84 -8.98 9.61
CA ILE A 123 -17.00 -9.53 8.88
C ILE A 123 -16.99 -11.07 8.89
N PHE A 124 -15.87 -11.72 8.56
CA PHE A 124 -15.77 -13.19 8.55
C PHE A 124 -15.84 -13.83 9.93
N SER A 125 -15.61 -13.07 11.01
CA SER A 125 -15.69 -13.58 12.39
C SER A 125 -17.10 -13.52 12.97
N ILE A 126 -17.98 -12.68 12.42
CA ILE A 126 -19.31 -12.41 12.98
C ILE A 126 -20.46 -12.87 12.08
N SER A 127 -20.21 -13.14 10.81
CA SER A 127 -21.27 -13.42 9.83
C SER A 127 -21.67 -14.88 9.76
N HIS A 128 -22.92 -15.14 9.37
CA HIS A 128 -23.37 -16.46 8.94
C HIS A 128 -23.28 -16.59 7.41
N ILE A 129 -23.73 -15.57 6.69
CA ILE A 129 -23.69 -15.51 5.23
C ILE A 129 -22.89 -14.27 4.83
N VAL A 130 -22.02 -14.42 3.83
CA VAL A 130 -21.24 -13.31 3.27
C VAL A 130 -21.48 -13.27 1.77
N ILE A 131 -22.07 -12.19 1.28
CA ILE A 131 -22.30 -11.95 -0.15
C ILE A 131 -21.12 -11.16 -0.69
N LEU A 132 -20.43 -11.71 -1.68
CA LEU A 132 -19.38 -11.03 -2.42
C LEU A 132 -19.97 -10.43 -3.71
N SER A 133 -20.18 -9.12 -3.70
CA SER A 133 -20.61 -8.37 -4.88
C SER A 133 -19.44 -8.07 -5.80
N HIS A 134 -19.59 -8.34 -7.09
CA HIS A 134 -18.62 -7.97 -8.10
C HIS A 134 -19.31 -7.37 -9.35
N PRO A 135 -18.82 -6.24 -9.87
CA PRO A 135 -19.49 -5.51 -10.94
C PRO A 135 -19.46 -6.20 -12.31
N ARG A 136 -18.63 -7.24 -12.47
CA ARG A 136 -18.39 -7.95 -13.73
C ARG A 136 -18.61 -9.46 -13.56
N PRO A 137 -19.08 -10.18 -14.60
CA PRO A 137 -19.44 -11.60 -14.55
C PRO A 137 -18.22 -12.54 -14.62
N TYR A 138 -17.19 -12.28 -13.84
CA TYR A 138 -16.03 -13.17 -13.70
C TYR A 138 -15.48 -13.10 -12.28
N PHE A 139 -14.94 -14.22 -11.81
CA PHE A 139 -14.29 -14.28 -10.52
C PHE A 139 -12.94 -13.55 -10.55
N ASP A 140 -12.72 -12.68 -9.56
CA ASP A 140 -11.47 -11.96 -9.42
C ASP A 140 -10.46 -12.75 -8.59
N TYR A 141 -9.38 -13.16 -9.26
CA TYR A 141 -8.29 -13.94 -8.66
C TYR A 141 -7.52 -13.20 -7.56
N SER A 142 -7.58 -11.87 -7.51
CA SER A 142 -6.94 -11.07 -6.46
C SER A 142 -7.44 -11.44 -5.05
N TYR A 143 -8.70 -11.89 -4.95
CA TYR A 143 -9.30 -12.34 -3.70
C TYR A 143 -8.63 -13.61 -3.15
N VAL A 144 -8.04 -14.46 -4.00
CA VAL A 144 -7.40 -15.71 -3.55
C VAL A 144 -6.24 -15.40 -2.60
N HIS A 145 -5.38 -14.45 -2.98
CA HIS A 145 -4.26 -14.03 -2.12
C HIS A 145 -4.77 -13.38 -0.83
N LEU A 146 -5.78 -12.52 -0.93
CA LEU A 146 -6.41 -11.87 0.22
C LEU A 146 -7.01 -12.90 1.20
N PHE A 147 -7.82 -13.84 0.73
CA PHE A 147 -8.45 -14.87 1.57
C PHE A 147 -7.43 -15.76 2.27
N LYS A 148 -6.31 -16.11 1.60
CA LYS A 148 -5.23 -16.87 2.23
C LYS A 148 -4.53 -16.07 3.33
N ALA A 149 -4.29 -14.78 3.11
CA ALA A 149 -3.71 -13.92 4.13
C ALA A 149 -4.65 -13.78 5.34
N LEU A 150 -5.96 -13.57 5.09
CA LEU A 150 -6.99 -13.49 6.12
C LEU A 150 -7.08 -14.80 6.94
N ASP A 151 -7.12 -15.97 6.30
CA ASP A 151 -7.19 -17.24 7.02
C ASP A 151 -5.94 -17.49 7.88
N THR A 152 -4.75 -17.13 7.36
CA THR A 152 -3.49 -17.25 8.11
C THR A 152 -3.53 -16.40 9.38
N VAL A 153 -4.02 -15.15 9.30
CA VAL A 153 -4.12 -14.26 10.46
C VAL A 153 -5.23 -14.70 11.40
N ARG A 154 -6.37 -15.15 10.88
CA ARG A 154 -7.48 -15.71 11.68
C ARG A 154 -7.02 -16.86 12.56
N GLN A 155 -6.27 -17.82 11.99
CA GLN A 155 -5.76 -18.97 12.75
C GLN A 155 -4.78 -18.54 13.85
N LYS A 156 -3.95 -17.52 13.61
CA LYS A 156 -3.03 -16.98 14.62
C LYS A 156 -3.74 -16.20 15.73
N ALA A 157 -4.73 -15.38 15.37
CA ALA A 157 -5.51 -14.57 16.31
C ALA A 157 -6.55 -15.39 17.11
N GLN A 158 -6.76 -16.66 16.76
CA GLN A 158 -7.79 -17.53 17.32
C GLN A 158 -7.77 -17.61 18.86
N SER A 159 -6.58 -17.78 19.46
CA SER A 159 -6.42 -17.90 20.91
C SER A 159 -6.83 -16.62 21.64
N GLN A 160 -6.46 -15.46 21.09
CA GLN A 160 -6.78 -14.15 21.66
C GLN A 160 -8.26 -13.82 21.51
N ILE A 161 -8.85 -14.11 20.35
CA ILE A 161 -10.29 -13.97 20.13
C ILE A 161 -11.06 -14.86 21.11
N SER A 162 -10.64 -16.11 21.31
CA SER A 162 -11.25 -17.00 22.29
C SER A 162 -11.18 -16.43 23.72
N ASN A 163 -10.07 -15.82 24.11
CA ASN A 163 -9.94 -15.19 25.43
C ASN A 163 -10.90 -13.99 25.58
N ILE A 164 -11.02 -13.15 24.55
CA ILE A 164 -11.94 -12.01 24.55
C ILE A 164 -13.39 -12.49 24.65
N LEU A 165 -13.77 -13.49 23.85
CA LEU A 165 -15.12 -14.05 23.88
C LEU A 165 -15.44 -14.73 25.21
N SER A 166 -14.45 -15.36 25.87
CA SER A 166 -14.66 -15.98 27.18
C SER A 166 -15.05 -14.99 28.28
N SER A 167 -14.76 -13.70 28.10
CA SER A 167 -15.15 -12.65 29.04
C SER A 167 -16.63 -12.22 28.93
N ILE A 168 -17.30 -12.57 27.82
CA ILE A 168 -18.70 -12.24 27.57
C ILE A 168 -19.57 -13.36 28.17
N SER A 169 -20.49 -13.00 29.06
CA SER A 169 -21.38 -13.95 29.71
C SER A 169 -22.42 -14.51 28.73
N GLY A 170 -22.73 -15.81 28.87
CA GLY A 170 -23.80 -16.46 28.09
C GLY A 170 -23.39 -17.00 26.72
N LEU A 171 -22.13 -16.91 26.30
CA LEU A 171 -21.68 -17.48 25.03
C LEU A 171 -21.47 -19.01 25.10
N PRO A 172 -21.90 -19.75 24.05
CA PRO A 172 -21.62 -21.19 23.94
C PRO A 172 -20.12 -21.49 23.87
N LYS A 173 -19.68 -22.59 24.51
CA LYS A 173 -18.28 -23.04 24.50
C LYS A 173 -17.75 -23.32 23.09
N GLY A 174 -18.62 -23.80 22.19
CA GLY A 174 -18.29 -24.02 20.78
C GLY A 174 -17.94 -22.72 20.05
N TRP A 175 -18.68 -21.65 20.32
CA TRP A 175 -18.43 -20.33 19.74
C TRP A 175 -17.12 -19.78 20.29
N VAL A 176 -16.92 -19.80 21.61
CA VAL A 176 -15.69 -19.30 22.24
C VAL A 176 -14.45 -20.00 21.67
N SER A 177 -14.46 -21.34 21.59
CA SER A 177 -13.32 -22.10 21.05
C SER A 177 -13.05 -21.85 19.57
N SER A 178 -14.11 -21.71 18.75
CA SER A 178 -14.01 -21.47 17.31
C SER A 178 -13.85 -20.00 16.93
N GLY A 179 -14.06 -19.06 17.86
CA GLY A 179 -13.89 -17.62 17.66
C GLY A 179 -14.97 -16.97 16.80
N ARG A 180 -15.99 -17.72 16.37
CA ARG A 180 -17.05 -17.29 15.44
C ARG A 180 -18.33 -18.13 15.61
N PRO A 181 -19.52 -17.62 15.25
CA PRO A 181 -20.76 -18.37 15.40
C PRO A 181 -20.83 -19.61 14.48
N CYS A 182 -20.28 -19.51 13.27
CA CYS A 182 -20.13 -20.62 12.33
C CYS A 182 -19.01 -20.32 11.33
N SER A 183 -18.65 -21.29 10.48
CA SER A 183 -17.91 -20.97 9.26
C SER A 183 -18.87 -20.28 8.28
N PRO A 184 -18.69 -19.00 7.95
CA PRO A 184 -19.62 -18.28 7.11
C PRO A 184 -19.69 -18.91 5.73
N ARG A 185 -20.88 -18.87 5.14
CA ARG A 185 -21.13 -19.30 3.77
C ARG A 185 -20.97 -18.11 2.83
N VAL A 186 -20.09 -18.23 1.83
CA VAL A 186 -19.90 -17.17 0.82
C VAL A 186 -20.80 -17.41 -0.38
N LEU A 187 -21.59 -16.41 -0.73
CA LEU A 187 -22.41 -16.35 -1.95
C LEU A 187 -21.81 -15.30 -2.89
N PHE A 188 -21.75 -15.59 -4.18
CA PHE A 188 -21.19 -14.68 -5.18
C PHE A 188 -22.32 -14.00 -5.94
N TYR A 189 -22.31 -12.68 -5.95
CA TYR A 189 -23.28 -11.87 -6.67
C TYR A 189 -22.54 -11.07 -7.76
N PHE A 190 -22.92 -11.30 -9.01
CA PHE A 190 -22.39 -10.55 -10.16
C PHE A 190 -23.42 -9.54 -10.64
N GLU A 191 -23.10 -8.24 -10.53
CA GLU A 191 -24.04 -7.14 -10.81
C GLU A 191 -24.44 -7.04 -12.28
N ASN A 192 -23.60 -7.55 -13.19
CA ASN A 192 -23.83 -7.52 -14.62
C ASN A 192 -23.63 -8.88 -15.25
N CYS A 193 -24.43 -9.19 -16.27
CA CYS A 193 -24.22 -10.30 -17.18
C CYS A 193 -23.55 -9.87 -18.49
N PRO A 194 -22.90 -10.80 -19.23
CA PRO A 194 -22.38 -10.51 -20.57
C PRO A 194 -23.51 -10.13 -21.55
N PRO A 195 -23.25 -9.28 -22.56
CA PRO A 195 -24.29 -8.76 -23.47
C PRO A 195 -25.15 -9.84 -24.14
N ALA A 196 -24.55 -10.99 -24.47
CA ALA A 196 -25.24 -12.14 -25.09
C ALA A 196 -26.40 -12.72 -24.25
N PHE A 197 -26.43 -12.43 -22.94
CA PHE A 197 -27.45 -12.87 -21.99
C PHE A 197 -28.45 -11.76 -21.60
N LYS A 198 -28.30 -10.54 -22.15
CA LYS A 198 -29.22 -9.41 -21.91
C LYS A 198 -30.38 -9.36 -22.90
N GLU A 199 -30.28 -10.06 -24.02
CA GLU A 199 -31.32 -10.05 -25.05
C GLU A 199 -32.49 -10.97 -24.66
N PRO A 200 -33.74 -10.45 -24.66
CA PRO A 200 -34.93 -11.20 -24.21
C PRO A 200 -35.28 -12.42 -25.09
N ASN A 201 -34.70 -12.52 -26.29
CA ASN A 201 -34.91 -13.62 -27.24
C ASN A 201 -33.67 -14.54 -27.39
N SER A 202 -32.66 -14.40 -26.52
CA SER A 202 -31.46 -15.23 -26.58
C SER A 202 -31.78 -16.66 -26.12
N PRO A 203 -31.43 -17.71 -26.88
CA PRO A 203 -31.65 -19.12 -26.49
C PRO A 203 -30.70 -19.59 -25.36
N VAL A 204 -29.91 -18.67 -24.79
CA VAL A 204 -28.81 -19.01 -23.89
C VAL A 204 -29.28 -19.01 -22.43
N ASN A 205 -29.14 -20.16 -21.77
CA ASN A 205 -29.58 -20.38 -20.41
C ASN A 205 -28.60 -19.78 -19.38
N ILE A 206 -29.05 -18.77 -18.62
CA ILE A 206 -28.25 -18.12 -17.56
C ILE A 206 -27.82 -19.10 -16.45
N LYS A 207 -28.63 -20.12 -16.14
CA LYS A 207 -28.29 -21.16 -15.15
C LYS A 207 -27.05 -21.94 -15.55
N LYS A 208 -26.83 -22.15 -16.86
CA LYS A 208 -25.59 -22.80 -17.33
C LYS A 208 -24.36 -21.94 -17.06
N LEU A 209 -24.50 -20.60 -17.16
CA LEU A 209 -23.42 -19.68 -16.81
C LEU A 209 -23.16 -19.70 -15.29
N GLU A 210 -24.23 -19.68 -14.47
CA GLU A 210 -24.11 -19.79 -13.01
C GLU A 210 -23.39 -21.06 -12.60
N HIS A 211 -23.83 -22.24 -13.07
CA HIS A 211 -23.16 -23.50 -12.79
C HIS A 211 -21.70 -23.51 -13.28
N SER A 212 -21.43 -22.94 -14.46
CA SER A 212 -20.05 -22.84 -14.95
C SER A 212 -19.18 -21.94 -14.07
N LEU A 213 -19.73 -20.84 -13.53
CA LEU A 213 -19.04 -19.96 -12.60
C LEU A 213 -18.85 -20.64 -11.24
N GLU A 214 -19.84 -21.39 -10.76
CA GLU A 214 -19.73 -22.20 -9.53
C GLU A 214 -18.57 -23.19 -9.64
N ASP A 215 -18.50 -23.96 -10.72
CA ASP A 215 -17.43 -24.92 -10.96
C ASP A 215 -16.05 -24.24 -11.02
N GLN A 216 -15.96 -23.10 -11.72
CA GLN A 216 -14.72 -22.33 -11.83
C GLN A 216 -14.27 -21.80 -10.46
N ILE A 217 -15.18 -21.16 -9.73
CA ILE A 217 -14.90 -20.59 -8.40
C ILE A 217 -14.50 -21.71 -7.43
N TYR A 218 -15.26 -22.80 -7.39
CA TYR A 218 -14.96 -23.95 -6.55
C TYR A 218 -13.58 -24.54 -6.87
N HIS A 219 -13.27 -24.75 -8.15
CA HIS A 219 -11.97 -25.29 -8.57
C HIS A 219 -10.82 -24.35 -8.16
N VAL A 220 -10.96 -23.04 -8.38
CA VAL A 220 -9.94 -22.05 -8.02
C VAL A 220 -9.72 -22.01 -6.51
N LEU A 221 -10.79 -21.92 -5.71
CA LEU A 221 -10.71 -21.89 -4.26
C LEU A 221 -10.13 -23.19 -3.69
N ARG A 222 -10.49 -24.34 -4.26
CA ARG A 222 -10.00 -25.65 -3.84
C ARG A 222 -8.52 -25.85 -4.18
N LYS A 223 -8.13 -25.51 -5.41
CA LYS A 223 -6.72 -25.61 -5.87
C LYS A 223 -5.78 -24.77 -5.02
N HIS A 224 -6.23 -23.61 -4.56
CA HIS A 224 -5.44 -22.71 -3.71
C HIS A 224 -5.60 -22.98 -2.20
N ARG A 225 -6.35 -24.02 -1.82
CA ARG A 225 -6.65 -24.40 -0.42
C ARG A 225 -7.34 -23.30 0.40
N VAL A 226 -8.14 -22.44 -0.25
CA VAL A 226 -8.99 -21.46 0.45
C VAL A 226 -10.20 -22.17 1.08
N VAL A 227 -10.79 -23.12 0.35
CA VAL A 227 -11.86 -23.99 0.84
C VAL A 227 -11.31 -25.40 1.02
N THR A 228 -11.45 -25.95 2.22
CA THR A 228 -11.00 -27.32 2.56
C THR A 228 -12.19 -28.26 2.81
N ASN A 229 -11.92 -29.54 3.11
CA ASN A 229 -12.97 -30.53 3.34
C ASN A 229 -13.78 -30.24 4.61
N ILE A 230 -13.12 -29.60 5.58
CA ILE A 230 -13.69 -29.25 6.88
C ILE A 230 -13.88 -27.73 6.87
N SER A 231 -15.13 -27.30 6.80
CA SER A 231 -15.54 -25.89 6.78
C SER A 231 -14.95 -25.12 7.96
N ALA A 232 -14.94 -25.70 9.16
CA ALA A 232 -14.43 -25.09 10.39
C ALA A 232 -12.96 -24.64 10.30
N ASN A 233 -12.13 -25.31 9.50
CA ASN A 233 -10.71 -24.99 9.34
C ASN A 233 -10.45 -23.88 8.31
N SER A 234 -11.42 -23.57 7.47
CA SER A 234 -11.30 -22.61 6.37
C SER A 234 -11.82 -21.23 6.79
N LEU A 235 -11.43 -20.17 6.09
CA LEU A 235 -11.97 -18.82 6.34
C LEU A 235 -13.50 -18.79 6.15
N PHE A 236 -13.99 -19.46 5.12
CA PHE A 236 -15.40 -19.59 4.81
C PHE A 236 -15.68 -20.92 4.10
N ALA A 237 -16.96 -21.25 3.94
CA ALA A 237 -17.43 -22.41 3.20
C ALA A 237 -18.24 -22.01 1.97
N VAL A 238 -18.35 -22.94 1.03
CA VAL A 238 -19.18 -22.83 -0.18
C VAL A 238 -20.12 -24.04 -0.19
N PRO A 239 -21.42 -23.87 -0.48
CA PRO A 239 -22.38 -24.97 -0.52
C PRO A 239 -22.00 -26.05 -1.53
N ALA A 240 -22.17 -27.32 -1.16
CA ALA A 240 -21.93 -28.44 -2.06
C ALA A 240 -23.14 -28.79 -2.94
N ASN A 241 -24.35 -28.67 -2.39
CA ASN A 241 -25.61 -29.14 -3.01
C ASN A 241 -26.63 -28.00 -3.21
N GLN A 242 -26.20 -26.75 -3.12
CA GLN A 242 -27.06 -25.58 -3.29
C GLN A 242 -26.35 -24.58 -4.19
N GLU A 243 -27.15 -23.83 -4.95
CA GLU A 243 -26.65 -22.73 -5.76
C GLU A 243 -25.99 -21.70 -4.85
N PHE A 244 -24.85 -21.15 -5.28
CA PHE A 244 -24.11 -20.14 -4.52
C PHE A 244 -23.60 -18.98 -5.39
N VAL A 245 -23.85 -19.02 -6.70
CA VAL A 245 -23.60 -17.92 -7.63
C VAL A 245 -24.92 -17.38 -8.15
N TYR A 246 -25.07 -16.06 -8.13
CA TYR A 246 -26.17 -15.35 -8.77
C TYR A 246 -25.63 -14.30 -9.75
N VAL A 247 -26.09 -14.34 -11.00
CA VAL A 247 -25.74 -13.34 -12.02
C VAL A 247 -26.94 -12.43 -12.34
N ASN A 248 -26.88 -11.16 -11.97
CA ASN A 248 -27.96 -10.23 -12.26
C ASN A 248 -28.10 -10.01 -13.78
N THR A 249 -29.31 -10.25 -14.28
CA THR A 249 -29.71 -10.06 -15.68
C THR A 249 -30.51 -8.78 -15.90
N GLY A 250 -30.98 -8.14 -14.83
CA GLY A 250 -31.68 -6.87 -14.90
C GLY A 250 -30.75 -5.71 -15.23
N SER A 251 -31.31 -4.61 -15.73
CA SER A 251 -30.65 -3.31 -15.61
C SER A 251 -30.49 -3.00 -14.12
N SER A 252 -29.28 -2.73 -13.65
CA SER A 252 -29.08 -2.04 -12.36
C SER A 252 -29.57 -0.60 -12.56
N GLU A 253 -30.89 -0.43 -12.38
CA GLU A 253 -31.58 0.84 -12.62
C GLU A 253 -31.20 1.90 -11.59
N SER A 254 -30.67 1.52 -10.42
CA SER A 254 -30.30 2.47 -9.37
C SER A 254 -28.84 2.92 -9.41
N SER A 255 -27.93 2.18 -10.06
CA SER A 255 -26.51 2.58 -10.13
C SER A 255 -26.24 3.73 -11.10
N ASP A 256 -27.11 3.94 -12.10
CA ASP A 256 -27.08 5.10 -13.00
C ASP A 256 -28.45 5.77 -13.02
N MET A 257 -28.88 6.31 -11.88
CA MET A 257 -30.16 7.01 -11.78
C MET A 257 -30.29 8.16 -12.79
N MET A 258 -29.20 8.87 -13.09
CA MET A 258 -29.22 9.93 -14.11
C MET A 258 -29.47 9.34 -15.51
N GLY A 259 -28.77 8.26 -15.86
CA GLY A 259 -29.02 7.53 -17.11
C GLY A 259 -30.42 6.92 -17.15
N TYR A 260 -30.92 6.39 -16.03
CA TYR A 260 -32.27 5.86 -15.90
C TYR A 260 -33.33 6.95 -16.06
N MET A 261 -33.19 8.08 -15.35
CA MET A 261 -34.09 9.24 -15.47
C MET A 261 -34.05 9.80 -16.89
N ALA A 262 -32.87 9.93 -17.51
CA ALA A 262 -32.74 10.34 -18.90
C ALA A 262 -33.43 9.37 -19.85
N LYS A 263 -33.24 8.05 -19.65
CA LYS A 263 -33.91 7.01 -20.45
C LYS A 263 -35.42 7.04 -20.28
N LYS A 264 -35.92 7.15 -19.05
CA LYS A 264 -37.35 7.27 -18.75
C LYS A 264 -37.96 8.55 -19.31
N LEU A 265 -37.21 9.64 -19.30
CA LEU A 265 -37.61 10.89 -19.92
C LEU A 265 -37.69 10.74 -21.44
N ILE A 266 -36.69 10.10 -22.08
CA ILE A 266 -36.73 9.77 -23.52
C ILE A 266 -37.93 8.86 -23.85
N GLU A 267 -38.17 7.80 -23.08
CA GLU A 267 -39.32 6.89 -23.23
C GLU A 267 -40.67 7.63 -23.10
N SER A 268 -40.75 8.57 -22.14
CA SER A 268 -41.93 9.41 -21.92
C SER A 268 -42.14 10.43 -23.06
N CYS A 269 -41.06 10.95 -23.64
CA CYS A 269 -41.13 11.85 -24.80
C CYS A 269 -41.51 11.11 -26.09
N MET A 270 -41.04 9.87 -26.28
CA MET A 270 -41.37 9.07 -27.46
C MET A 270 -42.83 8.57 -27.47
N THR A 271 -43.41 8.31 -26.30
CA THR A 271 -44.84 7.92 -26.18
C THR A 271 -45.80 9.09 -26.48
N GLY A 272 -45.34 10.34 -26.44
CA GLY A 272 -46.14 11.52 -26.77
C GLY A 272 -46.32 11.83 -28.28
N SER A 273 -45.69 11.06 -29.17
CA SER A 273 -45.71 11.32 -30.63
C SER A 273 -46.62 10.38 -31.44
N ILE A 274 -47.35 9.46 -30.78
CA ILE A 274 -48.32 8.57 -31.44
C ILE A 274 -49.71 8.81 -30.83
N ASN A 275 -50.46 9.75 -31.41
CA ASN A 275 -51.85 10.00 -31.00
C ASN A 275 -52.83 9.06 -31.72
N ASN A 276 -53.77 8.52 -30.93
CA ASN A 276 -55.10 8.00 -31.27
C ASN A 276 -55.24 6.64 -31.97
N ARG A 277 -55.50 5.58 -31.17
CA ARG A 277 -56.80 4.86 -31.20
C ARG A 277 -56.94 3.90 -30.01
N SER A 278 -58.14 3.90 -29.44
CA SER A 278 -58.68 3.01 -28.38
C SER A 278 -58.12 3.19 -26.97
N THR A 279 -58.90 3.91 -26.16
CA THR A 279 -59.15 3.63 -24.75
C THR A 279 -59.37 2.14 -24.53
N LYS A 280 -58.31 1.43 -24.14
CA LYS A 280 -58.43 0.25 -23.29
C LYS A 280 -57.88 0.65 -21.93
N GLY A 281 -58.69 0.36 -20.92
CA GLY A 281 -58.36 0.59 -19.53
C GLY A 281 -56.98 0.06 -19.20
N PHE A 282 -56.43 0.65 -18.15
CA PHE A 282 -55.22 0.28 -17.46
C PHE A 282 -55.38 -1.13 -16.85
N ASP A 283 -55.47 -2.15 -17.71
CA ASP A 283 -55.32 -3.54 -17.31
C ASP A 283 -53.82 -3.82 -17.24
N SER A 284 -53.33 -3.78 -16.01
CA SER A 284 -52.11 -4.44 -15.55
C SER A 284 -52.16 -5.93 -15.89
N SER A 285 -51.99 -6.29 -17.16
CA SER A 285 -51.84 -7.68 -17.58
C SER A 285 -51.11 -7.80 -18.91
N SER A 286 -49.82 -7.47 -18.91
CA SER A 286 -48.89 -8.12 -19.84
C SER A 286 -48.72 -9.58 -19.38
N LEU A 287 -49.68 -10.43 -19.75
CA LEU A 287 -49.57 -11.88 -19.81
C LEU A 287 -48.53 -12.26 -20.87
N GLY A 288 -47.25 -12.02 -20.55
CA GLY A 288 -46.14 -12.85 -20.99
C GLY A 288 -45.96 -13.95 -19.93
N ARG A 289 -45.80 -15.19 -20.38
CA ARG A 289 -45.71 -16.42 -19.57
C ARG A 289 -44.93 -16.24 -18.25
N PRO A 290 -45.33 -16.91 -17.16
CA PRO A 290 -44.58 -16.88 -15.91
C PRO A 290 -43.29 -17.68 -16.10
N ASP A 291 -42.23 -17.04 -16.61
CA ASP A 291 -40.90 -17.46 -16.23
C ASP A 291 -40.83 -17.24 -14.72
N GLN A 292 -40.71 -18.33 -13.97
CA GLN A 292 -40.52 -18.32 -12.52
C GLN A 292 -39.53 -17.20 -12.17
N GLN A 293 -40.05 -16.13 -11.57
CA GLN A 293 -39.40 -14.83 -11.50
C GLN A 293 -38.08 -14.96 -10.72
N ARG A 294 -36.97 -15.13 -11.44
CA ARG A 294 -35.63 -15.25 -10.88
C ARG A 294 -35.29 -13.93 -10.18
N SER A 295 -35.41 -13.93 -8.85
CA SER A 295 -35.09 -12.80 -7.98
C SER A 295 -33.98 -13.21 -7.03
N PHE A 296 -33.06 -12.27 -6.77
CA PHE A 296 -32.01 -12.44 -5.79
C PHE A 296 -32.57 -12.64 -4.38
N ASP A 297 -33.71 -12.01 -4.05
CA ASP A 297 -34.34 -12.16 -2.75
C ASP A 297 -34.73 -13.61 -2.47
N ILE A 298 -35.28 -14.31 -3.48
CA ILE A 298 -35.67 -15.72 -3.36
C ILE A 298 -34.42 -16.59 -3.16
N PHE A 299 -33.37 -16.32 -3.93
CA PHE A 299 -32.08 -17.01 -3.81
C PHE A 299 -31.48 -16.84 -2.41
N LEU A 300 -31.41 -15.60 -1.90
CA LEU A 300 -30.85 -15.31 -0.58
C LEU A 300 -31.71 -15.89 0.56
N GLN A 301 -33.03 -15.78 0.46
CA GLN A 301 -33.96 -16.23 1.50
C GLN A 301 -33.87 -17.75 1.72
N GLN A 302 -33.56 -18.54 0.69
CA GLN A 302 -33.32 -19.99 0.85
C GLN A 302 -32.17 -20.28 1.83
N HIS A 303 -31.08 -19.51 1.75
CA HIS A 303 -29.94 -19.66 2.64
C HIS A 303 -30.22 -19.11 4.05
N ILE A 304 -30.94 -17.99 4.16
CA ILE A 304 -31.35 -17.42 5.46
C ILE A 304 -32.26 -18.40 6.20
N ASN A 305 -33.26 -18.97 5.51
CA ASN A 305 -34.18 -19.94 6.10
C ASN A 305 -33.44 -21.20 6.56
N LEU A 306 -32.48 -21.68 5.78
CA LEU A 306 -31.64 -22.83 6.17
C LEU A 306 -30.80 -22.52 7.41
N ALA A 307 -30.17 -21.35 7.44
CA ALA A 307 -29.39 -20.87 8.58
C ALA A 307 -30.24 -20.82 9.85
N ALA A 308 -31.45 -20.25 9.76
CA ALA A 308 -32.36 -20.12 10.88
C ALA A 308 -32.92 -21.45 11.39
N ALA A 309 -33.15 -22.43 10.49
CA ALA A 309 -33.80 -23.69 10.83
C ALA A 309 -32.84 -24.79 11.28
N LYS A 310 -31.78 -25.04 10.50
CA LYS A 310 -30.90 -26.22 10.66
C LYS A 310 -29.43 -25.86 10.86
N GLY A 311 -29.01 -24.68 10.39
CA GLY A 311 -27.60 -24.33 10.29
C GLY A 311 -26.92 -24.92 9.05
N PHE A 312 -25.63 -24.62 8.88
CA PHE A 312 -24.86 -25.04 7.71
C PHE A 312 -23.99 -26.24 8.00
N ASP A 313 -24.05 -27.24 7.12
CA ASP A 313 -23.11 -28.36 7.06
C ASP A 313 -22.58 -28.50 5.63
N ASP A 314 -21.52 -27.73 5.37
CA ASP A 314 -20.83 -27.65 4.08
C ASP A 314 -19.53 -28.50 4.08
N ASN A 315 -19.43 -29.48 4.99
CA ASN A 315 -18.30 -30.40 5.02
C ASN A 315 -18.39 -31.39 3.85
N VAL A 316 -17.26 -31.61 3.18
CA VAL A 316 -17.17 -32.52 2.02
C VAL A 316 -16.14 -33.61 2.27
N GLY A 317 -16.49 -34.86 1.93
CA GLY A 317 -15.62 -36.02 2.09
C GLY A 317 -16.18 -37.08 3.03
N ARG A 318 -15.37 -38.12 3.31
CA ARG A 318 -15.81 -39.31 4.04
C ARG A 318 -15.87 -39.14 5.57
N HIS A 319 -15.21 -38.12 6.10
CA HIS A 319 -15.21 -37.82 7.54
C HIS A 319 -16.29 -36.79 7.85
N HIS A 320 -17.43 -37.27 8.33
CA HIS A 320 -18.56 -36.43 8.70
C HIS A 320 -18.46 -36.03 10.18
N SER A 321 -17.78 -34.91 10.44
CA SER A 321 -17.87 -34.23 11.74
C SER A 321 -18.93 -33.13 11.65
N PRO A 322 -19.87 -33.03 12.60
CA PRO A 322 -20.86 -31.95 12.58
C PRO A 322 -20.17 -30.58 12.67
N SER A 323 -20.58 -29.65 11.83
CA SER A 323 -20.12 -28.26 11.84
C SER A 323 -20.74 -27.50 13.00
N HIS A 324 -19.91 -26.67 13.66
CA HIS A 324 -20.38 -25.76 14.69
C HIS A 324 -21.23 -24.65 14.06
N PHE A 325 -22.44 -24.43 14.61
CA PHE A 325 -23.36 -23.41 14.16
C PHE A 325 -24.21 -22.89 15.32
N GLU A 326 -24.14 -21.60 15.60
CA GLU A 326 -24.85 -20.93 16.70
C GLU A 326 -25.55 -19.67 16.21
N ILE A 327 -26.82 -19.47 16.61
CA ILE A 327 -27.60 -18.28 16.27
C ILE A 327 -27.65 -17.36 17.50
N PRO A 328 -26.98 -16.20 17.47
CA PRO A 328 -26.98 -15.27 18.58
C PRO A 328 -28.33 -14.58 18.80
N LEU A 329 -28.53 -14.15 20.04
CA LEU A 329 -29.46 -13.09 20.38
C LEU A 329 -28.93 -11.73 19.90
N VAL A 330 -29.82 -10.79 19.58
CA VAL A 330 -29.44 -9.44 19.12
C VAL A 330 -28.52 -8.75 20.13
N SER A 331 -28.85 -8.83 21.42
CA SER A 331 -28.05 -8.23 22.51
C SER A 331 -26.61 -8.77 22.51
N THR A 332 -26.47 -10.09 22.53
CA THR A 332 -25.19 -10.81 22.50
C THR A 332 -24.40 -10.51 21.23
N PHE A 333 -25.07 -10.42 20.07
CA PHE A 333 -24.42 -10.09 18.81
C PHE A 333 -23.72 -8.72 18.87
N PHE A 334 -24.40 -7.67 19.37
CA PHE A 334 -23.81 -6.34 19.47
C PHE A 334 -22.64 -6.27 20.45
N GLU A 335 -22.72 -6.97 21.59
CA GLU A 335 -21.61 -7.07 22.55
C GLU A 335 -20.38 -7.77 21.95
N VAL A 336 -20.60 -8.90 21.27
CA VAL A 336 -19.54 -9.65 20.58
C VAL A 336 -18.91 -8.81 19.47
N VAL A 337 -19.71 -8.18 18.63
CA VAL A 337 -19.24 -7.35 17.52
C VAL A 337 -18.38 -6.20 18.01
N ASN A 338 -18.82 -5.47 19.04
CA ASN A 338 -18.05 -4.35 19.58
C ASN A 338 -16.70 -4.81 20.16
N SER A 339 -16.69 -5.97 20.81
CA SER A 339 -15.47 -6.54 21.39
C SER A 339 -14.48 -7.00 20.32
N ILE A 340 -14.97 -7.72 19.29
CA ILE A 340 -14.16 -8.16 18.14
C ILE A 340 -13.67 -6.96 17.33
N TYR A 341 -14.53 -5.98 17.05
CA TYR A 341 -14.17 -4.78 16.31
C TYR A 341 -13.05 -4.00 17.01
N LYS A 342 -13.19 -3.77 18.33
CA LYS A 342 -12.18 -3.09 19.12
C LYS A 342 -10.84 -3.83 19.10
N PHE A 343 -10.85 -5.16 19.14
CA PHE A 343 -9.62 -5.95 19.07
C PHE A 343 -8.98 -5.94 17.67
N ILE A 344 -9.75 -6.16 16.61
CA ILE A 344 -9.18 -6.32 15.25
C ILE A 344 -8.79 -4.98 14.63
N ILE A 345 -9.61 -3.93 14.81
CA ILE A 345 -9.42 -2.63 14.17
C ILE A 345 -8.52 -1.72 15.02
N ASN A 346 -8.77 -1.66 16.34
CA ASN A 346 -8.04 -0.76 17.23
C ASN A 346 -6.90 -1.47 17.99
N GLY A 347 -6.80 -2.80 17.91
CA GLY A 347 -5.73 -3.55 18.55
C GLY A 347 -4.39 -3.41 17.83
N SER A 348 -3.32 -3.37 18.60
CA SER A 348 -1.92 -3.30 18.16
C SER A 348 -1.23 -4.66 18.21
N ASP A 349 -2.00 -5.74 18.11
CA ASP A 349 -1.50 -7.09 18.27
C ASP A 349 -0.47 -7.48 17.18
N LYS A 350 0.55 -8.26 17.55
CA LYS A 350 1.65 -8.64 16.64
C LYS A 350 1.17 -9.56 15.53
N GLU A 351 0.24 -10.46 15.83
CA GLU A 351 -0.34 -11.41 14.90
C GLU A 351 -1.20 -10.67 13.87
N LEU A 352 -1.98 -9.67 14.30
CA LEU A 352 -2.72 -8.78 13.40
C LEU A 352 -1.79 -7.92 12.54
N SER A 353 -0.67 -7.45 13.10
CA SER A 353 0.35 -6.69 12.36
C SER A 353 1.04 -7.53 11.28
N SER A 354 1.02 -8.86 11.40
CA SER A 354 1.55 -9.75 10.36
C SER A 354 0.73 -9.73 9.06
N LEU A 355 -0.49 -9.20 9.09
CA LEU A 355 -1.35 -9.04 7.92
C LEU A 355 -0.72 -8.10 6.88
N HIS A 356 -0.12 -6.98 7.32
CA HIS A 356 0.59 -6.05 6.45
C HIS A 356 1.64 -6.80 5.64
N SER A 357 2.52 -7.53 6.35
CA SER A 357 3.58 -8.33 5.77
C SER A 357 3.04 -9.36 4.75
N LEU A 358 1.90 -9.99 5.00
CA LEU A 358 1.34 -10.97 4.07
C LEU A 358 0.79 -10.35 2.78
N LEU A 359 0.24 -9.13 2.86
CA LEU A 359 -0.37 -8.43 1.72
C LEU A 359 0.64 -7.57 0.95
N ASP A 360 1.72 -7.18 1.61
CA ASP A 360 2.79 -6.32 1.09
C ASP A 360 3.84 -7.11 0.30
N THR A 361 3.45 -7.58 -0.88
CA THR A 361 4.33 -8.32 -1.78
C THR A 361 5.35 -7.42 -2.46
N ASP A 362 4.97 -6.18 -2.77
CA ASP A 362 5.75 -5.29 -3.64
C ASP A 362 6.91 -4.65 -2.89
N VAL A 363 6.69 -4.17 -1.65
CA VAL A 363 7.78 -3.63 -0.81
C VAL A 363 8.74 -4.75 -0.41
N LYS A 364 8.23 -5.96 -0.11
CA LYS A 364 9.09 -7.13 0.16
C LYS A 364 9.95 -7.51 -1.03
N PHE A 365 9.36 -7.52 -2.22
CA PHE A 365 10.10 -7.79 -3.46
C PHE A 365 11.20 -6.74 -3.65
N SER A 366 10.85 -5.46 -3.51
CA SER A 366 11.81 -4.35 -3.62
C SER A 366 12.94 -4.47 -2.61
N LYS A 367 12.62 -4.70 -1.33
CA LYS A 367 13.62 -4.91 -0.27
C LYS A 367 14.58 -6.05 -0.64
N SER A 368 14.05 -7.20 -1.05
CA SER A 368 14.87 -8.36 -1.42
C SER A 368 15.76 -8.09 -2.63
N ARG A 369 15.25 -7.37 -3.64
CA ARG A 369 16.02 -7.00 -4.84
C ARG A 369 17.08 -5.96 -4.51
N CYS A 370 16.72 -4.85 -3.89
CA CYS A 370 17.66 -3.79 -3.51
C CYS A 370 18.76 -4.31 -2.58
N SER A 371 18.43 -5.13 -1.57
CA SER A 371 19.44 -5.74 -0.69
C SER A 371 20.42 -6.67 -1.41
N LYS A 372 19.98 -7.35 -2.47
CA LYS A 372 20.86 -8.21 -3.29
C LYS A 372 21.75 -7.41 -4.24
N VAL A 373 21.24 -6.30 -4.78
CA VAL A 373 21.94 -5.48 -5.77
C VAL A 373 22.93 -4.52 -5.11
N LEU A 374 22.61 -4.00 -3.92
CA LEU A 374 23.44 -3.07 -3.16
C LEU A 374 24.92 -3.50 -3.04
N PRO A 375 25.26 -4.73 -2.59
CA PRO A 375 26.66 -5.15 -2.50
C PRO A 375 27.36 -5.22 -3.87
N ARG A 376 26.64 -5.52 -4.95
CA ARG A 376 27.21 -5.54 -6.31
C ARG A 376 27.52 -4.13 -6.81
N ALA A 377 26.66 -3.16 -6.52
CA ALA A 377 26.92 -1.76 -6.82
C ALA A 377 28.11 -1.22 -6.00
N LEU A 378 28.19 -1.56 -4.71
CA LEU A 378 29.34 -1.23 -3.86
C LEU A 378 30.64 -1.84 -4.38
N GLN A 379 30.62 -3.10 -4.82
CA GLN A 379 31.78 -3.74 -5.42
C GLN A 379 32.23 -2.99 -6.68
N THR A 380 31.30 -2.53 -7.50
CA THR A 380 31.60 -1.74 -8.72
C THR A 380 32.27 -0.41 -8.37
N TYR A 381 31.85 0.24 -7.27
CA TYR A 381 32.52 1.44 -6.76
C TYR A 381 33.95 1.12 -6.26
N GLN A 382 34.11 0.03 -5.52
CA GLN A 382 35.39 -0.37 -4.89
C GLN A 382 36.41 -0.92 -5.89
N GLU A 383 36.00 -1.26 -7.10
CA GLU A 383 36.84 -1.85 -8.12
C GLU A 383 37.84 -0.83 -8.71
N GLY A 384 39.13 -1.18 -8.61
CA GLY A 384 40.22 -0.40 -9.20
C GLY A 384 40.39 0.99 -8.59
N LEU A 385 40.09 1.18 -7.31
CA LEU A 385 40.27 2.46 -6.62
C LEU A 385 41.76 2.74 -6.29
N PRO A 386 42.26 3.96 -6.53
CA PRO A 386 43.53 4.42 -6.01
C PRO A 386 43.57 4.42 -4.47
N GLN A 387 44.78 4.46 -3.89
CA GLN A 387 44.94 4.53 -2.43
C GLN A 387 44.34 5.82 -1.86
N HIS A 388 44.59 6.96 -2.51
CA HIS A 388 43.99 8.26 -2.20
C HIS A 388 43.49 8.90 -3.50
N TYR A 389 42.32 9.53 -3.47
CA TYR A 389 41.72 10.17 -4.64
C TYR A 389 40.82 11.34 -4.25
N GLY A 390 40.67 12.28 -5.19
CA GLY A 390 39.85 13.48 -5.03
C GLY A 390 38.35 13.25 -5.23
N ARG A 391 37.58 14.28 -4.94
CA ARG A 391 36.12 14.34 -5.02
C ARG A 391 35.60 14.08 -6.43
N ALA A 392 36.21 14.66 -7.46
CA ALA A 392 35.77 14.45 -8.84
C ALA A 392 35.85 12.97 -9.27
N TYR A 393 36.90 12.25 -8.84
CA TYR A 393 37.04 10.83 -9.11
C TYR A 393 36.02 10.00 -8.31
N HIS A 394 35.82 10.37 -7.04
CA HIS A 394 34.78 9.79 -6.19
C HIS A 394 33.39 9.91 -6.83
N GLU A 395 32.99 11.11 -7.25
CA GLU A 395 31.69 11.40 -7.86
C GLU A 395 31.49 10.62 -9.17
N THR A 396 32.54 10.49 -10.00
CA THR A 396 32.50 9.68 -11.22
C THR A 396 32.29 8.20 -10.92
N LYS A 397 33.03 7.66 -9.94
CA LYS A 397 32.89 6.25 -9.51
C LYS A 397 31.53 5.99 -8.85
N LEU A 398 31.05 6.92 -8.04
CA LEU A 398 29.72 6.86 -7.44
C LEU A 398 28.64 6.85 -8.51
N ALA A 399 28.71 7.76 -9.49
CA ALA A 399 27.75 7.80 -10.60
C ALA A 399 27.72 6.46 -11.37
N HIS A 400 28.89 5.86 -11.63
CA HIS A 400 28.95 4.53 -12.26
C HIS A 400 28.30 3.43 -11.40
N ALA A 401 28.55 3.41 -10.10
CA ALA A 401 27.91 2.47 -9.17
C ALA A 401 26.38 2.68 -9.09
N MET A 402 25.93 3.93 -9.14
CA MET A 402 24.51 4.28 -9.16
C MET A 402 23.82 3.78 -10.44
N VAL A 403 24.46 3.91 -11.60
CA VAL A 403 23.93 3.34 -12.86
C VAL A 403 23.79 1.82 -12.75
N VAL A 404 24.79 1.12 -12.22
CA VAL A 404 24.70 -0.34 -12.02
C VAL A 404 23.59 -0.71 -11.04
N PHE A 405 23.40 0.10 -10.00
CA PHE A 405 22.30 -0.08 -9.06
C PHE A 405 20.94 0.12 -9.75
N GLU A 406 20.77 1.20 -10.51
CA GLU A 406 19.57 1.52 -11.28
C GLU A 406 19.25 0.47 -12.35
N MET A 407 20.24 -0.19 -12.94
CA MET A 407 19.99 -1.26 -13.91
C MET A 407 19.30 -2.50 -13.29
N HIS A 408 19.46 -2.73 -11.99
CA HIS A 408 19.09 -4.00 -11.37
C HIS A 408 18.12 -3.89 -10.19
N ALA A 409 18.13 -2.77 -9.48
CA ALA A 409 17.22 -2.47 -8.36
C ALA A 409 15.86 -1.99 -8.88
N ARG A 410 14.77 -2.38 -8.21
CA ARG A 410 13.39 -2.04 -8.61
C ARG A 410 12.49 -1.94 -7.40
N GLY A 411 11.42 -1.17 -7.55
CA GLY A 411 10.30 -1.07 -6.61
C GLY A 411 10.41 0.09 -5.62
N PRO A 412 9.49 0.14 -4.64
CA PRO A 412 9.26 1.31 -3.80
C PRO A 412 10.44 1.73 -2.90
N LEU A 413 11.31 0.78 -2.53
CA LEU A 413 12.48 1.07 -1.67
C LEU A 413 13.73 1.43 -2.48
N PHE A 414 13.57 1.77 -3.77
CA PHE A 414 14.70 2.11 -4.62
C PHE A 414 15.46 3.34 -4.09
N GLU A 415 14.75 4.44 -3.81
CA GLU A 415 15.37 5.69 -3.36
C GLU A 415 16.10 5.55 -2.03
N GLU A 416 15.48 4.90 -1.04
CA GLU A 416 16.10 4.64 0.27
C GLU A 416 17.41 3.85 0.13
N PHE A 417 17.42 2.82 -0.73
CA PHE A 417 18.64 2.03 -0.95
C PHE A 417 19.66 2.75 -1.84
N ALA A 418 19.24 3.67 -2.71
CA ALA A 418 20.12 4.50 -3.50
C ALA A 418 20.84 5.54 -2.62
N GLU A 419 20.12 6.19 -1.70
CA GLU A 419 20.70 7.05 -0.66
C GLU A 419 21.66 6.25 0.24
N LYS A 420 21.29 5.02 0.60
CA LYS A 420 22.18 4.12 1.34
C LYS A 420 23.46 3.79 0.57
N LEU A 421 23.37 3.50 -0.74
CA LEU A 421 24.54 3.26 -1.59
C LEU A 421 25.47 4.47 -1.59
N GLN A 422 24.92 5.67 -1.79
CA GLN A 422 25.67 6.92 -1.74
C GLN A 422 26.37 7.10 -0.38
N SER A 423 25.64 6.95 0.72
CA SER A 423 26.19 7.06 2.07
C SER A 423 27.34 6.09 2.33
N GLU A 424 27.23 4.84 1.89
CA GLU A 424 28.28 3.84 2.06
C GLU A 424 29.52 4.13 1.19
N CYS A 425 29.34 4.63 -0.04
CA CYS A 425 30.43 5.09 -0.90
C CYS A 425 31.16 6.32 -0.31
N ASP A 426 30.40 7.27 0.23
CA ASP A 426 30.93 8.47 0.90
C ASP A 426 31.72 8.10 2.15
N LYS A 427 31.19 7.21 2.99
CA LYS A 427 31.91 6.69 4.15
C LYS A 427 33.19 6.00 3.74
N HIS A 428 33.17 5.17 2.69
CA HIS A 428 34.37 4.50 2.19
C HIS A 428 35.44 5.49 1.70
N TRP A 429 35.03 6.61 1.09
CA TRP A 429 35.96 7.66 0.66
C TRP A 429 36.52 8.45 1.85
N LYS A 430 35.67 8.84 2.80
CA LYS A 430 36.04 9.57 4.03
C LYS A 430 36.86 8.72 5.01
N ALA A 431 36.87 7.39 4.87
CA ALA A 431 37.70 6.48 5.66
C ALA A 431 39.19 6.54 5.25
N GLY A 432 39.78 7.73 5.28
CA GLY A 432 41.21 7.97 5.05
C GLY A 432 41.68 7.85 3.60
N ARG A 433 40.77 7.81 2.61
CA ARG A 433 41.11 7.73 1.17
C ARG A 433 41.04 9.09 0.45
N GLN A 434 40.81 10.17 1.19
CA GLN A 434 40.72 11.51 0.62
C GLN A 434 42.10 12.05 0.27
N MET A 435 42.19 12.70 -0.89
CA MET A 435 43.36 13.46 -1.31
C MET A 435 43.18 14.93 -0.94
N CYS A 436 44.27 15.62 -0.61
CA CYS A 436 44.26 17.07 -0.43
C CYS A 436 43.97 17.76 -1.77
N GLU A 437 42.92 18.56 -1.86
CA GLU A 437 42.51 19.22 -3.13
C GLU A 437 42.95 20.69 -3.21
N VAL A 438 43.83 21.13 -2.31
CA VAL A 438 44.36 22.51 -2.32
C VAL A 438 45.19 22.73 -3.58
N LEU A 439 44.97 23.85 -4.25
CA LEU A 439 45.68 24.24 -5.46
C LEU A 439 46.91 25.09 -5.13
N SER A 440 48.01 24.83 -5.84
CA SER A 440 49.20 25.67 -5.83
C SER A 440 48.93 27.05 -6.46
N LEU A 441 49.86 27.99 -6.31
CA LEU A 441 49.76 29.29 -6.98
C LEU A 441 49.74 29.19 -8.52
N THR A 442 50.19 28.05 -9.06
CA THR A 442 50.17 27.78 -10.51
C THR A 442 48.96 26.93 -10.94
N GLY A 443 48.08 26.55 -10.02
CA GLY A 443 46.83 25.84 -10.28
C GLY A 443 46.91 24.31 -10.23
N ASN A 444 48.02 23.73 -9.77
CA ASN A 444 48.15 22.26 -9.64
C ASN A 444 47.65 21.78 -8.27
N PRO A 445 46.87 20.69 -8.20
CA PRO A 445 46.39 20.15 -6.93
C PRO A 445 47.50 19.48 -6.12
N CYS A 446 47.36 19.51 -4.80
CA CYS A 446 48.19 18.73 -3.89
C CYS A 446 48.02 17.22 -4.15
N THR A 447 49.11 16.47 -4.10
CA THR A 447 49.12 15.01 -4.29
C THR A 447 49.14 14.23 -2.98
N ASN A 448 49.22 14.92 -1.84
CA ASN A 448 49.25 14.29 -0.53
C ASN A 448 47.84 13.81 -0.11
N PRO A 449 47.73 12.80 0.76
CA PRO A 449 46.49 12.47 1.46
C PRO A 449 45.94 13.71 2.20
N LEU A 450 44.66 13.72 2.56
CA LEU A 450 44.10 14.80 3.37
C LEU A 450 44.96 15.01 4.63
N HIS A 451 45.44 16.23 4.83
CA HIS A 451 46.44 16.57 5.85
C HIS A 451 46.19 17.97 6.41
N LYS A 452 46.72 18.21 7.61
CA LYS A 452 46.80 19.53 8.23
C LYS A 452 48.12 20.21 7.87
N GLY A 453 48.15 21.53 7.98
CA GLY A 453 49.36 22.31 7.68
C GLY A 453 49.58 22.54 6.18
N GLY A 454 50.53 23.43 5.89
CA GLY A 454 50.60 24.11 4.62
C GLY A 454 50.02 25.52 4.72
N SER A 455 50.71 26.49 4.14
CA SER A 455 50.20 27.84 3.92
C SER A 455 48.88 27.83 3.14
N GLU A 456 48.00 28.80 3.38
CA GLU A 456 46.83 29.05 2.54
C GLU A 456 47.26 29.10 1.05
N GLY A 457 46.85 28.10 0.28
CA GLY A 457 47.09 28.05 -1.16
C GLY A 457 46.58 29.31 -1.88
N ALA A 458 46.85 29.45 -3.19
CA ALA A 458 46.26 30.53 -4.01
C ALA A 458 44.72 30.57 -3.97
N GLY A 459 44.10 29.46 -3.56
CA GLY A 459 42.66 29.28 -3.56
C GLY A 459 41.94 29.63 -2.26
N GLY A 460 42.61 30.19 -1.23
CA GLY A 460 41.93 30.56 0.02
C GLY A 460 41.08 29.41 0.55
N GLY A 461 41.68 28.22 0.65
CA GLY A 461 41.01 27.07 1.24
C GLY A 461 40.80 27.38 2.70
N GLU A 462 39.64 27.95 3.04
CA GLU A 462 39.12 27.94 4.39
C GLU A 462 39.36 26.53 4.92
N SER A 463 40.19 26.41 5.95
CA SER A 463 40.01 25.29 6.86
C SER A 463 38.59 25.48 7.36
N ALA A 464 37.64 24.80 6.69
CA ALA A 464 36.24 24.81 7.07
C ALA A 464 36.23 24.61 8.57
N GLU A 465 35.68 25.58 9.29
CA GLU A 465 35.74 25.70 10.74
C GLU A 465 35.72 24.32 11.40
N GLY A 466 36.76 24.07 12.22
CA GLY A 466 37.18 22.75 12.65
C GLY A 466 36.01 21.83 13.02
N ARG A 467 35.87 20.75 12.26
CA ARG A 467 35.11 19.60 12.73
C ARG A 467 36.00 18.85 13.71
N ASP A 468 35.44 18.38 14.82
CA ASP A 468 36.18 17.65 15.86
C ASP A 468 36.98 16.43 15.33
N GLU A 469 36.63 15.92 14.14
CA GLU A 469 37.33 14.82 13.44
C GLU A 469 38.69 15.21 12.83
N ASP A 470 38.99 16.51 12.68
CA ASP A 470 40.22 16.97 12.05
C ASP A 470 41.46 16.76 12.96
N HIS A 471 41.29 16.58 14.28
CA HIS A 471 42.40 16.51 15.25
C HIS A 471 43.39 15.36 15.03
N GLU A 472 43.07 14.35 14.23
CA GLU A 472 43.91 13.18 13.97
C GLU A 472 44.69 13.23 12.63
N LEU A 473 44.54 14.27 11.82
CA LEU A 473 45.21 14.37 10.52
C LEU A 473 46.71 14.69 10.64
N PRO A 474 47.57 14.08 9.80
CA PRO A 474 49.00 14.34 9.81
C PRO A 474 49.31 15.79 9.39
N MET A 475 50.33 16.39 10.01
CA MET A 475 50.80 17.74 9.66
C MET A 475 51.86 17.64 8.54
N MET A 476 51.57 18.19 7.37
CA MET A 476 52.43 18.13 6.18
C MET A 476 52.32 19.43 5.36
N GLU A 477 53.38 19.78 4.61
CA GLU A 477 53.32 20.86 3.61
C GLU A 477 52.66 20.38 2.32
N HIS A 478 51.97 21.28 1.61
CA HIS A 478 51.37 20.96 0.31
C HIS A 478 52.44 20.69 -0.75
N CYS A 479 52.19 19.70 -1.61
CA CYS A 479 53.08 19.33 -2.70
C CYS A 479 52.26 18.88 -3.90
N SER A 480 52.45 19.50 -5.06
CA SER A 480 51.82 19.07 -6.32
C SER A 480 52.67 18.07 -7.10
N GLY A 481 53.89 17.79 -6.64
CA GLY A 481 54.90 16.99 -7.36
C GLY A 481 55.50 17.68 -8.59
N VAL A 482 54.98 18.86 -8.98
CA VAL A 482 55.49 19.62 -10.13
C VAL A 482 56.76 20.38 -9.74
N ARG A 483 57.75 20.34 -10.65
CA ARG A 483 59.03 21.04 -10.49
C ARG A 483 59.30 21.91 -11.70
N TYR A 484 59.64 23.15 -11.45
CA TYR A 484 60.04 24.13 -12.45
C TYR A 484 61.55 24.33 -12.41
N ILE A 485 62.15 24.75 -13.52
CA ILE A 485 63.54 25.21 -13.54
C ILE A 485 63.52 26.73 -13.33
N CYS A 486 64.20 27.20 -12.30
CA CYS A 486 64.29 28.62 -11.99
C CYS A 486 65.76 29.05 -11.88
N ALA A 487 66.05 30.31 -12.20
CA ALA A 487 67.37 30.89 -12.05
C ALA A 487 67.50 31.55 -10.67
N CYS A 488 68.71 31.59 -10.10
CA CYS A 488 69.00 32.33 -8.87
C CYS A 488 68.85 33.85 -9.09
N ASN A 489 68.88 34.63 -8.01
CA ASN A 489 68.67 36.10 -8.06
C ASN A 489 69.59 36.84 -9.05
N CYS A 490 70.82 36.35 -9.30
CA CYS A 490 71.74 36.95 -10.27
C CYS A 490 71.72 36.29 -11.67
N GLY A 491 70.88 35.27 -11.88
CA GLY A 491 70.76 34.54 -13.14
C GLY A 491 71.88 33.53 -13.45
N ARG A 492 72.95 33.48 -12.64
CA ARG A 492 74.16 32.68 -12.93
C ARG A 492 73.97 31.17 -12.82
N CYS A 493 73.14 30.72 -11.88
CA CYS A 493 72.87 29.31 -11.62
C CYS A 493 71.38 29.02 -11.80
N GLN A 494 71.07 27.83 -12.31
CA GLN A 494 69.70 27.33 -12.39
C GLN A 494 69.54 26.09 -11.51
N GLY A 495 68.34 25.91 -10.96
CA GLY A 495 68.03 24.77 -10.12
C GLY A 495 66.56 24.38 -10.20
N PRO A 496 66.22 23.15 -9.78
CA PRO A 496 64.84 22.73 -9.65
C PRO A 496 64.19 23.50 -8.49
N ARG A 497 62.98 23.98 -8.73
CA ARG A 497 62.14 24.66 -7.76
C ARG A 497 60.78 23.98 -7.73
N GLU A 498 60.32 23.68 -6.53
CA GLU A 498 59.01 23.07 -6.32
C GLU A 498 57.88 24.08 -6.57
N ASP A 499 56.74 23.58 -7.00
CA ASP A 499 55.55 24.39 -7.24
C ASP A 499 55.06 25.06 -5.94
N PRO A 500 55.03 26.40 -5.87
CA PRO A 500 54.75 27.09 -4.62
C PRO A 500 53.25 27.10 -4.30
N PHE A 501 52.92 26.85 -3.04
CA PHE A 501 51.56 27.00 -2.51
C PHE A 501 51.33 28.35 -1.83
N ASN A 502 52.38 29.08 -1.45
CA ASN A 502 52.25 30.43 -0.92
C ASN A 502 53.27 31.42 -1.50
N VAL A 503 52.97 32.70 -1.29
CA VAL A 503 53.75 33.84 -1.80
C VAL A 503 55.18 33.83 -1.26
N ARG A 504 55.41 33.41 -0.01
CA ARG A 504 56.75 33.36 0.59
C ARG A 504 57.61 32.26 -0.04
N HIS A 505 57.07 31.05 -0.17
CA HIS A 505 57.69 29.96 -0.91
C HIS A 505 57.88 30.36 -2.38
N ALA A 506 56.97 31.15 -2.94
CA ALA A 506 57.05 31.61 -4.32
C ALA A 506 58.16 32.63 -4.58
N ASN A 507 58.45 33.51 -3.63
CA ASN A 507 59.29 34.69 -3.88
C ASN A 507 60.53 34.77 -2.98
N HIS A 508 60.66 33.93 -1.96
CA HIS A 508 61.66 34.12 -0.92
C HIS A 508 62.48 32.88 -0.61
N ASP A 509 61.85 31.82 -0.09
CA ASP A 509 62.55 30.71 0.58
C ASP A 509 63.55 29.99 -0.35
N TRP A 510 63.11 29.62 -1.56
CA TRP A 510 63.98 28.97 -2.54
C TRP A 510 65.11 29.89 -3.03
N PHE A 511 64.82 31.17 -3.25
CA PHE A 511 65.79 32.15 -3.72
C PHE A 511 66.87 32.43 -2.68
N GLN A 512 66.54 32.47 -1.39
CA GLN A 512 67.53 32.60 -0.31
C GLN A 512 68.46 31.39 -0.24
N MET A 513 67.92 30.18 -0.36
CA MET A 513 68.71 28.95 -0.37
C MET A 513 69.67 28.92 -1.57
N MET A 514 69.16 29.19 -2.77
CA MET A 514 69.97 29.22 -3.99
C MET A 514 70.98 30.36 -4.02
N ALA A 515 70.67 31.51 -3.42
CA ALA A 515 71.62 32.62 -3.34
C ALA A 515 72.86 32.28 -2.50
N LYS A 516 72.68 31.50 -1.43
CA LYS A 516 73.80 30.99 -0.62
C LYS A 516 74.65 29.99 -1.42
N GLN A 517 74.02 29.06 -2.12
CA GLN A 517 74.72 28.06 -2.94
C GLN A 517 75.47 28.68 -4.13
N CYS A 518 74.87 29.68 -4.79
CA CYS A 518 75.48 30.40 -5.90
C CYS A 518 76.56 31.40 -5.44
N GLY A 519 76.56 31.81 -4.17
CA GLY A 519 77.37 32.92 -3.66
C GLY A 519 76.85 34.31 -4.01
N CYS A 520 75.67 34.42 -4.66
CA CYS A 520 75.11 35.71 -5.06
C CYS A 520 74.48 36.48 -3.90
N ALA A 521 74.37 35.88 -2.71
CA ALA A 521 73.95 36.57 -1.49
C ALA A 521 74.91 37.69 -1.06
N GLN A 522 76.15 37.70 -1.57
CA GLN A 522 77.16 38.73 -1.30
C GLN A 522 77.14 39.88 -2.31
N LEU A 523 76.29 39.80 -3.35
CA LEU A 523 76.16 40.85 -4.35
C LEU A 523 75.28 41.98 -3.83
N GLU A 524 75.44 43.16 -4.41
CA GLU A 524 74.57 44.31 -4.17
C GLU A 524 73.11 43.94 -4.47
N SER A 525 72.23 44.17 -3.50
CA SER A 525 70.79 43.90 -3.62
C SER A 525 70.05 45.19 -3.95
N ILE A 526 69.27 45.16 -5.03
CA ILE A 526 68.43 46.29 -5.42
C ILE A 526 67.07 46.13 -4.72
N GLU A 527 66.72 47.09 -3.87
CA GLU A 527 65.41 47.14 -3.25
C GLU A 527 64.40 47.74 -4.23
N PHE A 528 63.36 46.96 -4.55
CA PHE A 528 62.24 47.45 -5.34
C PHE A 528 61.15 48.01 -4.41
N PRO A 529 60.45 49.09 -4.80
CA PRO A 529 59.34 49.61 -4.03
C PRO A 529 58.24 48.55 -3.91
N VAL A 530 57.90 48.18 -2.68
CA VAL A 530 56.78 47.29 -2.38
C VAL A 530 55.48 48.08 -2.52
N PHE A 531 54.51 47.52 -3.24
CA PHE A 531 53.20 48.12 -3.38
C PHE A 531 52.55 48.38 -2.01
N GLN A 532 52.23 49.64 -1.72
CA GLN A 532 51.43 50.03 -0.56
C GLN A 532 50.01 50.35 -1.04
N PRO A 533 48.99 49.58 -0.63
CA PRO A 533 47.61 49.88 -0.99
C PRO A 533 47.21 51.24 -0.41
N SER A 534 46.58 52.08 -1.24
CA SER A 534 46.21 53.45 -0.92
C SER A 534 45.02 53.59 0.06
N THR A 535 44.51 52.48 0.61
CA THR A 535 43.37 52.46 1.55
C THR A 535 43.61 51.47 2.69
N HIS A 536 43.46 51.93 3.93
CA HIS A 536 43.63 51.18 5.18
C HIS A 536 42.43 50.30 5.55
N ASN A 537 41.88 49.53 4.61
CA ASN A 537 40.84 48.54 4.94
C ASN A 537 41.31 47.14 4.53
N PHE A 538 41.88 46.43 5.50
CA PHE A 538 41.90 44.98 5.55
C PHE A 538 41.34 44.55 6.89
#